data_AF-A0AAE2CLR3-F1
#
_entry.id   AF-A0AAE2CLR3-F1
#
_cell.length_a   1.000
_cell.length_b   1.000
_cell.length_c   1.000
_cell.angle_alpha   90.00
_cell.angle_beta   90.00
_cell.angle_gamma   90.00
#
_symmetry.space_group_name_H-M   'P 1'
#
loop_
_entity.id
_entity.type
_entity.pdbx_description
1 polymer ?
#
loop_
_entity_poly.entity_id
_entity_poly.type
_entity_poly.pdbx_seq_one_letter_code
_entity_poly.pdbx_strand_id
1 'polypeptide(L)'
;MHNSIRKYDEDRSLLNLEVFKLSLCNIKTNAINKKYGDITQDCSLESDCMKTLVLLGICKVVQELEKKQLKDIEVSTLDSYYTVVRNVKNMKVNVQWLNDRLDEIKDVVILSEAAKGMVDERNRHLESIDNRKKELSMRKVEVERLMSDIERIEDQLAQEVIKVDQLNRKISAQTSEFQHTYLMDGLL
;
A
#
# COMPACT_ATOMS: atom_id res chain seq x y z
N MET A 1 27.43 -50.87 -19.90
CA MET A 1 28.09 -49.82 -20.71
C MET A 1 27.29 -48.51 -20.78
N HIS A 2 25.97 -48.53 -20.99
CA HIS A 2 25.15 -47.29 -21.10
C HIS A 2 25.20 -46.36 -19.86
N ASN A 3 25.22 -46.90 -18.63
CA ASN A 3 25.30 -46.07 -17.41
C ASN A 3 26.66 -45.36 -17.22
N SER A 4 27.76 -45.92 -17.75
CA SER A 4 29.10 -45.31 -17.60
C SER A 4 29.30 -44.13 -18.57
N ILE A 5 28.70 -44.19 -19.76
CA ILE A 5 28.77 -43.11 -20.75
C ILE A 5 27.92 -41.92 -20.30
N ARG A 6 26.68 -42.18 -19.81
CA ARG A 6 25.80 -41.11 -19.31
C ARG A 6 26.40 -40.36 -18.12
N LYS A 7 27.04 -41.07 -17.19
CA LYS A 7 27.74 -40.46 -16.05
C LYS A 7 28.94 -39.62 -16.50
N TYR A 8 29.72 -40.10 -17.48
CA TYR A 8 30.86 -39.36 -18.04
C TYR A 8 30.42 -38.05 -18.73
N ASP A 9 29.31 -38.07 -19.47
CA ASP A 9 28.77 -36.88 -20.13
C ASP A 9 28.18 -35.85 -19.14
N GLU A 10 27.55 -36.31 -18.04
CA GLU A 10 27.12 -35.45 -16.94
C GLU A 10 28.31 -34.80 -16.22
N ASP A 11 29.32 -35.59 -15.84
CA ASP A 11 30.53 -35.10 -15.18
C ASP A 11 31.29 -34.09 -16.06
N ARG A 12 31.35 -34.33 -17.38
CA ARG A 12 31.95 -33.41 -18.36
C ARG A 12 31.14 -32.12 -18.52
N SER A 13 29.81 -32.21 -18.47
CA SER A 13 28.92 -31.04 -18.55
C SER A 13 29.04 -30.15 -17.31
N LEU A 14 29.12 -30.76 -16.12
CA LEU A 14 29.35 -30.06 -14.86
C LEU A 14 30.72 -29.36 -14.84
N LEU A 15 31.77 -30.04 -15.30
CA LEU A 15 33.11 -29.46 -15.40
C LEU A 15 33.13 -28.23 -16.33
N ASN A 16 32.47 -28.32 -17.49
CA ASN A 16 32.37 -27.19 -18.43
C ASN A 16 31.63 -25.99 -17.82
N LEU A 17 30.57 -26.25 -17.05
CA LEU A 17 29.82 -25.19 -16.36
C LEU A 17 30.70 -24.51 -15.28
N GLU A 18 31.49 -25.27 -14.55
CA GLU A 18 32.37 -24.74 -13.50
C GLU A 18 33.50 -23.87 -14.09
N VAL A 19 34.11 -24.34 -15.19
CA VAL A 19 35.09 -23.56 -15.96
C VAL A 19 34.49 -22.25 -16.47
N PHE A 20 33.24 -22.29 -16.95
CA PHE A 20 32.54 -21.10 -17.42
C PHE A 20 32.25 -20.10 -16.29
N LYS A 21 31.80 -20.56 -15.12
CA LYS A 21 31.60 -19.69 -13.93
C LYS A 21 32.89 -19.02 -13.50
N LEU A 22 34.00 -19.76 -13.46
CA LEU A 22 35.32 -19.22 -13.11
C LEU A 22 35.78 -18.16 -14.12
N SER A 23 35.57 -18.41 -15.41
CA SER A 23 35.88 -17.43 -16.47
C SER A 23 35.09 -16.13 -16.28
N LEU A 24 33.77 -16.21 -16.08
CA LEU A 24 32.93 -15.04 -15.81
C LEU A 24 33.34 -14.32 -14.52
N CYS A 25 33.66 -15.06 -13.47
CA CYS A 25 34.16 -14.50 -12.22
C CYS A 25 35.44 -13.71 -12.44
N ASN A 26 36.41 -14.25 -13.20
CA ASN A 26 37.66 -13.55 -13.49
C ASN A 26 37.42 -12.25 -14.27
N ILE A 27 36.56 -12.28 -15.29
CA ILE A 27 36.18 -11.07 -16.03
C ILE A 27 35.58 -10.03 -15.08
N LYS A 28 34.72 -10.47 -14.16
CA LYS A 28 34.04 -9.59 -13.21
C LYS A 28 35.00 -9.02 -12.16
N THR A 29 35.84 -9.85 -11.56
CA THR A 29 36.90 -9.43 -10.64
C THR A 29 37.82 -8.41 -11.30
N ASN A 30 38.21 -8.62 -12.56
CA ASN A 30 39.03 -7.66 -13.30
C ASN A 30 38.32 -6.31 -13.46
N ALA A 31 37.02 -6.31 -13.76
CA ALA A 31 36.24 -5.08 -13.87
C ALA A 31 36.10 -4.36 -12.51
N ILE A 32 35.91 -5.12 -11.43
CA ILE A 32 35.87 -4.61 -10.05
C ILE A 32 37.23 -4.00 -9.70
N ASN A 33 38.32 -4.73 -9.93
CA ASN A 33 39.67 -4.27 -9.61
C ASN A 33 40.06 -3.03 -10.41
N LYS A 34 39.61 -2.93 -11.67
CA LYS A 34 39.79 -1.72 -12.48
C LYS A 34 39.11 -0.50 -11.88
N LYS A 35 37.99 -0.67 -11.16
CA LYS A 35 37.20 0.42 -10.58
C LYS A 35 37.63 0.76 -9.15
N TYR A 36 37.99 -0.24 -8.35
CA TYR A 36 38.19 -0.08 -6.91
C TYR A 36 39.61 -0.43 -6.42
N GLY A 37 40.54 -0.75 -7.33
CA GLY A 37 41.86 -1.29 -6.99
C GLY A 37 41.81 -2.79 -6.70
N ASP A 38 42.96 -3.43 -6.51
CA ASP A 38 43.00 -4.85 -6.15
C ASP A 38 42.33 -5.07 -4.79
N ILE A 39 41.11 -5.62 -4.81
CA ILE A 39 40.32 -5.83 -3.60
C ILE A 39 40.91 -6.92 -2.70
N THR A 40 41.84 -7.73 -3.19
CA THR A 40 42.49 -8.82 -2.43
C THR A 40 43.86 -8.46 -1.89
N GLN A 41 44.32 -7.22 -2.09
CA GLN A 41 45.66 -6.78 -1.71
C GLN A 41 45.99 -7.04 -0.22
N ASP A 42 45.03 -6.78 0.68
CA ASP A 42 45.19 -6.97 2.13
C ASP A 42 44.53 -8.26 2.65
N CYS A 43 44.11 -9.15 1.75
CA CYS A 43 43.40 -10.37 2.08
C CYS A 43 44.23 -11.27 3.00
N SER A 44 43.62 -11.79 4.06
CA SER A 44 44.29 -12.67 5.03
C SER A 44 44.46 -14.12 4.54
N LEU A 45 43.89 -14.47 3.39
CA LEU A 45 43.99 -15.82 2.83
C LEU A 45 45.27 -15.96 2.02
N GLU A 46 46.08 -16.96 2.32
CA GLU A 46 47.32 -17.23 1.59
C GLU A 46 47.07 -18.01 0.29
N SER A 47 46.12 -18.96 0.31
CA SER A 47 45.81 -19.82 -0.83
C SER A 47 45.04 -19.07 -1.92
N ASP A 48 45.59 -19.03 -3.14
CA ASP A 48 44.91 -18.44 -4.31
C ASP A 48 43.62 -19.16 -4.69
N CYS A 49 43.53 -20.47 -4.42
CA CYS A 49 42.29 -21.23 -4.56
C CYS A 49 41.21 -20.69 -3.61
N MET A 50 41.55 -20.43 -2.34
CA MET A 50 40.63 -19.87 -1.36
C MET A 50 40.23 -18.43 -1.71
N LYS A 51 41.17 -17.60 -2.17
CA LYS A 51 40.86 -16.26 -2.69
C LYS A 51 39.88 -16.32 -3.85
N THR A 52 40.06 -17.27 -4.78
CA THR A 52 39.15 -17.46 -5.91
C THR A 52 37.73 -17.82 -5.45
N LEU A 53 37.58 -18.71 -4.46
CA LEU A 53 36.27 -19.05 -3.90
C LEU A 53 35.58 -17.85 -3.24
N VAL A 54 36.33 -16.99 -2.56
CA VAL A 54 35.81 -15.74 -1.99
C VAL A 54 35.37 -14.78 -3.10
N LEU A 55 36.20 -14.58 -4.12
CA LEU A 55 35.89 -13.74 -5.27
C LEU A 55 34.65 -14.22 -6.03
N LEU A 56 34.45 -15.54 -6.14
CA LEU A 56 33.23 -16.14 -6.70
C LEU A 56 31.98 -15.72 -5.92
N GLY A 57 32.05 -15.72 -4.59
CA GLY A 57 30.95 -15.26 -3.74
C GLY A 57 30.61 -13.77 -3.98
N ILE A 58 31.62 -12.91 -4.05
CA ILE A 58 31.45 -11.48 -4.35
C ILE A 58 30.84 -11.29 -5.74
N CYS A 59 31.40 -11.95 -6.76
CA CYS A 59 30.91 -11.85 -8.13
C CYS A 59 29.47 -12.33 -8.26
N LYS A 60 29.09 -13.37 -7.50
CA LYS A 60 27.71 -13.85 -7.46
C LYS A 60 26.78 -12.78 -6.91
N VAL A 61 27.10 -12.14 -5.79
CA VAL A 61 26.28 -11.04 -5.23
C VAL A 61 26.13 -9.91 -6.25
N VAL A 62 27.23 -9.45 -6.82
CA VAL A 62 27.21 -8.36 -7.82
C VAL A 62 26.35 -8.74 -9.02
N GLN A 63 26.48 -9.96 -9.52
CA GLN A 63 25.71 -10.42 -10.68
C GLN A 63 24.21 -10.50 -10.36
N GLU A 64 23.83 -10.93 -9.17
CA GLU A 64 22.41 -10.97 -8.79
C GLU A 64 21.82 -9.56 -8.63
N LEU A 65 22.60 -8.62 -8.08
CA LEU A 65 22.21 -7.20 -8.01
C LEU A 65 22.05 -6.56 -9.41
N GLU A 66 22.84 -6.98 -10.39
CA GLU A 66 22.75 -6.48 -11.78
C GLU A 66 21.59 -7.07 -12.57
N LYS A 67 21.17 -8.31 -12.25
CA LYS A 67 20.05 -8.98 -12.92
C LYS A 67 18.69 -8.47 -12.46
N LYS A 68 18.57 -8.10 -11.19
CA LYS A 68 17.30 -7.69 -10.59
C LYS A 68 17.09 -6.19 -10.79
N GLN A 69 15.85 -5.79 -11.10
CA GLN A 69 15.48 -4.38 -10.93
C GLN A 69 15.39 -4.10 -9.42
N LEU A 70 15.75 -2.90 -8.98
CA LEU A 70 15.77 -2.54 -7.56
C LEU A 70 14.43 -2.82 -6.86
N LYS A 71 13.32 -2.62 -7.56
CA LYS A 71 11.95 -2.87 -7.07
C LYS A 71 11.63 -4.35 -6.79
N ASP A 72 12.41 -5.27 -7.36
CA ASP A 72 12.21 -6.73 -7.25
C ASP A 72 13.15 -7.36 -6.22
N ILE A 73 13.90 -6.53 -5.47
CA ILE A 73 14.81 -6.97 -4.42
C ILE A 73 14.07 -6.94 -3.09
N GLU A 74 13.92 -8.10 -2.47
CA GLU A 74 13.36 -8.23 -1.12
C GLU A 74 14.43 -7.95 -0.05
N VAL A 75 13.99 -7.42 1.10
CA VAL A 75 14.86 -7.18 2.27
C VAL A 75 15.56 -8.47 2.72
N SER A 76 14.84 -9.60 2.72
CA SER A 76 15.37 -10.93 3.06
C SER A 76 16.54 -11.34 2.15
N THR A 77 16.49 -10.97 0.87
CA THR A 77 17.55 -11.23 -0.10
C THR A 77 18.78 -10.38 0.23
N LEU A 78 18.59 -9.11 0.60
CA LEU A 78 19.68 -8.22 1.00
C LEU A 78 20.43 -8.76 2.23
N ASP A 79 19.72 -9.30 3.23
CA ASP A 79 20.34 -9.88 4.43
C ASP A 79 21.31 -11.03 4.10
N SER A 80 20.97 -11.84 3.08
CA SER A 80 21.88 -12.88 2.58
C SER A 80 23.15 -12.29 1.96
N TYR A 81 23.03 -11.17 1.22
CA TYR A 81 24.17 -10.49 0.60
C TYR A 81 25.05 -9.80 1.65
N TYR A 82 24.45 -9.14 2.66
CA TYR A 82 25.20 -8.59 3.79
C TYR A 82 25.99 -9.67 4.53
N THR A 83 25.43 -10.87 4.66
CA THR A 83 26.15 -11.98 5.30
C THR A 83 27.40 -12.37 4.50
N VAL A 84 27.30 -12.46 3.17
CA VAL A 84 28.48 -12.69 2.31
C VAL A 84 29.49 -11.55 2.48
N VAL A 85 29.07 -10.29 2.35
CA VAL A 85 29.95 -9.12 2.46
C VAL A 85 30.67 -9.07 3.82
N ARG A 86 29.95 -9.34 4.91
CA ARG A 86 30.52 -9.42 6.26
C ARG A 86 31.58 -10.52 6.38
N ASN A 87 31.30 -11.72 5.87
CA ASN A 87 32.26 -12.83 5.90
C ASN A 87 33.53 -12.49 5.11
N VAL A 88 33.37 -11.86 3.95
CA VAL A 88 34.47 -11.43 3.09
C VAL A 88 35.28 -10.29 3.71
N LYS A 89 34.62 -9.33 4.37
CA LYS A 89 35.27 -8.25 5.12
C LYS A 89 36.10 -8.79 6.29
N ASN A 90 35.64 -9.84 6.97
CA ASN A 90 36.41 -10.51 8.03
C ASN A 90 37.70 -11.17 7.51
N MET A 91 37.76 -11.51 6.22
CA MET A 91 38.96 -12.00 5.53
C MET A 91 39.84 -10.86 4.98
N LYS A 92 39.56 -9.61 5.37
CA LYS A 92 40.27 -8.39 4.95
C LYS A 92 40.24 -8.11 3.44
N VAL A 93 39.29 -8.68 2.72
CA VAL A 93 39.04 -8.29 1.32
C VAL A 93 38.31 -6.94 1.31
N ASN A 94 38.77 -6.01 0.47
CA ASN A 94 38.19 -4.68 0.37
C ASN A 94 36.85 -4.71 -0.39
N VAL A 95 35.76 -4.84 0.37
CA VAL A 95 34.38 -4.84 -0.14
C VAL A 95 33.53 -3.71 0.41
N GLN A 96 34.15 -2.62 0.90
CA GLN A 96 33.39 -1.48 1.45
C GLN A 96 32.43 -0.89 0.41
N TRP A 97 32.88 -0.76 -0.85
CA TRP A 97 32.05 -0.31 -1.97
C TRP A 97 30.79 -1.16 -2.20
N LEU A 98 30.86 -2.47 -1.92
CA LEU A 98 29.72 -3.37 -2.08
C LEU A 98 28.78 -3.24 -0.88
N ASN A 99 29.33 -3.03 0.33
CA ASN A 99 28.52 -2.73 1.50
C ASN A 99 27.74 -1.42 1.32
N ASP A 100 28.42 -0.34 0.92
CA ASP A 100 27.79 0.97 0.68
C ASP A 100 26.69 0.85 -0.38
N ARG A 101 26.94 0.07 -1.44
CA ARG A 101 25.94 -0.19 -2.47
C ARG A 101 24.73 -0.97 -1.93
N LEU A 102 24.93 -1.93 -1.03
CA LEU A 102 23.81 -2.64 -0.40
C LEU A 102 23.02 -1.72 0.52
N ASP A 103 23.67 -0.78 1.21
CA ASP A 103 23.01 0.21 2.07
C ASP A 103 22.11 1.13 1.23
N GLU A 104 22.62 1.67 0.13
CA GLU A 104 21.83 2.46 -0.83
C GLU A 104 20.59 1.71 -1.35
N ILE A 105 20.76 0.43 -1.71
CA ILE A 105 19.66 -0.39 -2.24
C ILE A 105 18.63 -0.64 -1.14
N LYS A 106 19.07 -0.91 0.09
CA LYS A 106 18.17 -1.15 1.23
C LYS A 106 17.31 0.07 1.51
N ASP A 107 17.88 1.26 1.49
CA ASP A 107 17.14 2.52 1.67
C ASP A 107 16.07 2.68 0.60
N VAL A 108 16.41 2.43 -0.67
CA VAL A 108 15.46 2.52 -1.79
C VAL A 108 14.32 1.49 -1.65
N VAL A 109 14.62 0.25 -1.25
CA VAL A 109 13.60 -0.79 -1.04
C VAL A 109 12.62 -0.39 0.07
N ILE A 110 13.14 0.06 1.22
CA ILE A 110 12.31 0.51 2.35
C ILE A 110 11.42 1.70 1.95
N LEU A 111 11.99 2.69 1.26
CA LEU A 111 11.25 3.86 0.79
C LEU A 111 10.16 3.48 -0.21
N SER A 112 10.45 2.51 -1.09
CA SER A 112 9.48 2.00 -2.08
C SER A 112 8.29 1.31 -1.41
N GLU A 113 8.53 0.47 -0.40
CA GLU A 113 7.48 -0.18 0.38
C GLU A 113 6.62 0.84 1.13
N ALA A 114 7.25 1.82 1.79
CA ALA A 114 6.54 2.91 2.46
C ALA A 114 5.69 3.73 1.49
N ALA A 115 6.23 4.05 0.31
CA ALA A 115 5.51 4.78 -0.73
C ALA A 115 4.27 4.00 -1.22
N LYS A 116 4.38 2.68 -1.39
CA LYS A 116 3.24 1.82 -1.75
C LYS A 116 2.15 1.88 -0.68
N GLY A 117 2.52 1.78 0.60
CA GLY A 117 1.56 1.91 1.71
C GLY A 117 0.83 3.25 1.72
N MET A 118 1.55 4.35 1.44
CA MET A 118 0.94 5.68 1.33
C MET A 118 -0.01 5.80 0.14
N VAL A 119 0.33 5.20 -1.01
CA VAL A 119 -0.55 5.17 -2.19
C VAL A 119 -1.84 4.41 -1.89
N ASP A 120 -1.74 3.26 -1.24
CA ASP A 120 -2.91 2.45 -0.87
C ASP A 120 -3.82 3.22 0.10
N GLU A 121 -3.25 3.87 1.12
CA GLU A 121 -4.03 4.67 2.08
C GLU A 121 -4.70 5.88 1.42
N ARG A 122 -3.98 6.59 0.54
CA ARG A 122 -4.55 7.67 -0.26
C ARG A 122 -5.76 7.19 -1.07
N ASN A 123 -5.66 6.02 -1.70
CA ASN A 123 -6.74 5.47 -2.51
C ASN A 123 -7.97 5.12 -1.64
N ARG A 124 -7.78 4.56 -0.44
CA ARG A 124 -8.88 4.32 0.53
C ARG A 124 -9.58 5.62 0.93
N HIS A 125 -8.82 6.68 1.19
CA HIS A 125 -9.40 7.98 1.50
C HIS A 125 -10.18 8.57 0.33
N LEU A 126 -9.71 8.42 -0.92
CA LEU A 126 -10.45 8.85 -2.10
C LEU A 126 -11.79 8.12 -2.24
N GLU A 127 -11.82 6.80 -2.05
CA GLU A 127 -13.06 6.01 -2.04
C GLU A 127 -14.01 6.45 -0.92
N SER A 128 -13.49 6.70 0.28
CA SER A 128 -14.28 7.20 1.42
C SER A 128 -14.90 8.57 1.12
N ILE A 129 -14.15 9.47 0.49
CA ILE A 129 -14.64 10.79 0.08
C ILE A 129 -15.78 10.64 -0.94
N ASP A 130 -15.64 9.78 -1.94
CA ASP A 130 -16.69 9.56 -2.95
C ASP A 130 -17.98 9.02 -2.31
N ASN A 131 -17.86 8.04 -1.42
CA ASN A 131 -19.00 7.48 -0.69
C ASN A 131 -19.69 8.54 0.18
N ARG A 132 -18.93 9.37 0.90
CA ARG A 132 -19.46 10.46 1.72
C ARG A 132 -20.13 11.54 0.87
N LYS A 133 -19.63 11.83 -0.34
CA LYS A 133 -20.30 12.75 -1.28
C LYS A 133 -21.66 12.22 -1.72
N LYS A 134 -21.76 10.92 -2.04
CA LYS A 134 -23.03 10.26 -2.39
C LYS A 134 -24.01 10.32 -1.22
N GLU A 135 -23.57 9.96 -0.03
CA GLU A 135 -24.39 10.01 1.19
C GLU A 135 -24.89 11.43 1.47
N LEU A 136 -24.00 12.43 1.37
CA LEU A 136 -24.37 13.84 1.56
C LEU A 136 -25.43 14.29 0.55
N SER A 137 -25.31 13.87 -0.72
CA SER A 137 -26.31 14.19 -1.74
C SER A 137 -27.67 13.58 -1.41
N MET A 138 -27.72 12.32 -0.97
CA MET A 138 -28.97 11.68 -0.56
C MET A 138 -29.61 12.39 0.64
N ARG A 139 -28.81 12.73 1.65
CA ARG A 139 -29.30 13.46 2.83
C ARG A 139 -29.84 14.85 2.48
N LYS A 140 -29.24 15.55 1.51
CA LYS A 140 -29.77 16.84 1.03
C LYS A 140 -31.16 16.71 0.42
N VAL A 141 -31.36 15.71 -0.45
CA VAL A 141 -32.67 15.43 -1.03
C VAL A 141 -33.70 15.11 0.04
N GLU A 142 -33.31 14.32 1.06
CA GLU A 142 -34.23 14.00 2.16
C GLU A 142 -34.58 15.22 3.02
N VAL A 143 -33.63 16.13 3.26
CA VAL A 143 -33.90 17.40 3.95
C VAL A 143 -34.90 18.25 3.16
N GLU A 144 -34.72 18.39 1.85
CA GLU A 144 -35.66 19.13 1.00
C GLU A 144 -37.07 18.52 1.06
N ARG A 145 -37.17 17.19 1.01
CA ARG A 145 -38.45 16.47 1.14
C ARG A 145 -39.12 16.72 2.48
N LEU A 146 -38.37 16.65 3.58
CA LEU A 146 -38.88 16.90 4.92
C LEU A 146 -39.32 18.35 5.11
N MET A 147 -38.62 19.32 4.52
CA MET A 147 -39.02 20.73 4.53
C MET A 147 -40.39 20.92 3.85
N SER A 148 -40.61 20.32 2.67
CA SER A 148 -41.91 20.38 2.01
C SER A 148 -43.03 19.72 2.81
N ASP A 149 -42.73 18.63 3.53
CA ASP A 149 -43.71 17.99 4.43
C ASP A 149 -44.07 18.89 5.63
N ILE A 150 -43.10 19.60 6.19
CA ILE A 150 -43.33 20.56 7.28
C ILE A 150 -44.25 21.69 6.79
N GLU A 151 -43.92 22.33 5.67
CA GLU A 151 -44.73 23.42 5.09
C GLU A 151 -46.18 22.96 4.86
N ARG A 152 -46.37 21.75 4.31
CA ARG A 152 -47.70 21.17 4.10
C ARG A 152 -48.48 20.98 5.40
N ILE A 153 -47.83 20.50 6.47
CA ILE A 153 -48.48 20.29 7.76
C ILE A 153 -48.81 21.62 8.44
N GLU A 154 -47.95 22.63 8.32
CA GLU A 154 -48.19 23.98 8.82
C GLU A 154 -49.42 24.61 8.14
N ASP A 155 -49.54 24.48 6.81
CA ASP A 155 -50.70 24.94 6.06
C ASP A 155 -52.00 24.23 6.50
N GLN A 156 -51.94 22.91 6.69
CA GLN A 156 -53.08 22.12 7.17
C GLN A 156 -53.50 22.57 8.59
N LEU A 157 -52.54 22.79 9.48
CA LEU A 157 -52.81 23.27 10.83
C LEU A 157 -53.47 24.65 10.82
N ALA A 158 -52.97 25.58 10.00
CA ALA A 158 -53.57 26.91 9.86
C ALA A 158 -55.03 26.85 9.38
N GLN A 159 -55.34 25.96 8.43
CA GLN A 159 -56.71 25.74 7.96
C GLN A 159 -57.61 25.16 9.05
N GLU A 160 -57.13 24.19 9.83
CA GLU A 160 -57.90 23.61 10.93
C GLU A 160 -58.18 24.64 12.04
N VAL A 161 -57.22 25.51 12.37
CA VAL A 161 -57.42 26.63 13.31
C VAL A 161 -58.55 27.54 12.82
N ILE A 162 -58.56 27.91 11.54
CA ILE A 162 -59.63 28.74 10.95
C ILE A 162 -60.99 28.03 11.04
N LYS A 163 -61.05 26.72 10.76
CA LYS A 163 -62.30 25.95 10.85
C LYS A 163 -62.83 25.88 12.28
N VAL A 164 -61.95 25.66 13.26
CA VAL A 164 -62.32 25.67 14.69
C VAL A 164 -62.92 27.03 15.08
N ASP A 165 -62.30 28.14 14.70
CA ASP A 165 -62.83 29.48 14.96
C ASP A 165 -64.20 29.71 14.32
N GLN A 166 -64.39 29.25 13.08
CA GLN A 166 -65.69 29.34 12.40
C GLN A 166 -66.77 28.52 13.11
N LEU A 167 -66.45 27.30 13.56
CA LEU A 167 -67.36 26.46 14.31
C LEU A 167 -67.72 27.09 15.66
N ASN A 168 -66.75 27.64 16.39
CA ASN A 168 -66.98 28.33 17.65
C ASN A 168 -67.94 29.52 17.50
N ARG A 169 -67.79 30.31 16.42
CA ARG A 169 -68.73 31.41 16.11
C ARG A 169 -70.14 30.90 15.83
N LYS A 170 -70.29 29.80 15.08
CA LYS A 170 -71.61 29.18 14.80
C LYS A 170 -72.28 28.66 16.07
N ILE A 171 -71.53 27.96 16.93
CA ILE A 171 -72.02 27.44 18.22
C ILE A 171 -72.51 28.59 19.09
N SER A 172 -71.74 29.68 19.19
CA SER A 172 -72.11 30.86 19.98
C SER A 172 -73.40 31.53 19.46
N ALA A 173 -73.52 31.69 18.14
CA ALA A 173 -74.71 32.25 17.51
C ALA A 173 -75.96 31.41 17.79
N GLN A 174 -75.88 30.09 17.61
CA GLN A 174 -76.99 29.16 17.89
C GLN A 174 -77.37 29.19 19.37
N THR A 175 -76.38 29.16 20.27
CA THR A 175 -76.63 29.21 21.72
C THR A 175 -77.38 30.50 22.11
N SER A 176 -77.00 31.63 21.51
CA SER A 176 -77.66 32.92 21.74
C SER A 176 -79.10 32.95 21.20
N GLU A 177 -79.34 32.35 20.03
CA GLU A 177 -80.67 32.21 19.42
C GLU A 177 -81.60 31.33 20.27
N PHE A 178 -81.10 30.21 20.77
CA PHE A 178 -81.83 29.35 21.69
C PHE A 178 -82.21 30.09 22.99
N GLN A 179 -81.27 30.84 23.57
CA GLN A 179 -81.53 31.64 24.78
C GLN A 179 -82.59 32.72 24.54
N HIS A 180 -82.50 33.45 23.42
CA HIS A 180 -83.47 34.49 23.09
C HIS A 180 -84.88 33.92 22.87
N THR A 181 -84.99 32.77 22.19
CA THR A 181 -86.28 32.11 21.93
C THR A 181 -86.94 31.65 23.23
N TYR A 182 -86.19 30.99 24.11
CA TYR A 182 -86.72 30.51 25.40
C TYR A 182 -87.08 31.63 26.39
N LEU A 183 -86.38 32.77 26.34
CA LEU A 183 -86.65 33.92 27.21
C LEU A 183 -87.85 34.76 26.73
N MET A 184 -88.14 34.80 25.43
CA MET A 184 -89.29 35.55 24.88
C MET A 184 -90.62 34.79 24.97
N ASP A 185 -90.59 33.47 25.07
CA ASP A 185 -91.80 32.63 25.19
C ASP A 185 -92.38 32.55 26.62
N GLY A 186 -91.84 33.31 27.58
CA GLY A 186 -92.54 33.65 28.83
C GLY A 186 -93.01 32.46 29.68
N LEU A 187 -92.15 31.47 29.90
CA LEU A 187 -92.38 30.39 30.88
C LEU A 187 -91.40 30.53 32.07
N LEU A 188 -91.60 31.59 32.86
CA LEU A 188 -91.23 31.69 34.26
C LEU A 188 -92.33 32.45 35.01
#